data_AF-A0ABC8LRC2-F1
#
_entry.id   AF-A0ABC8LRC2-F1
#
_cell.length_a   1.000
_cell.length_b   1.000
_cell.length_c   1.000
_cell.angle_alpha   90.00
_cell.angle_beta   90.00
_cell.angle_gamma   90.00
#
_symmetry.space_group_name_H-M   'P 1'
#
loop_
_entity.id
_entity.type
_entity.pdbx_description
1 polymer ?
#
loop_
_entity_poly.entity_id
_entity_poly.type
_entity_poly.pdbx_seq_one_letter_code
_entity_poly.pdbx_strand_id
1 'polypeptide(L)'
;MTTKLCGWGVEGAESINKEDFIVEYIGEGKAKLIGDAQCEQRLRDMKHKGMKDFYMCEIQKDFTIDATFKGNASRFLNHSCNPNCVLEKW
;
A
#
# COMPACT_ATOMS: atom_id res chain seq x y z
N MET A 1 -12.52 5.47 7.27
CA MET A 1 -13.94 5.15 6.97
C MET A 1 -14.06 3.75 6.36
N THR A 2 -15.23 3.11 6.40
CA THR A 2 -15.51 1.88 5.62
C THR A 2 -16.16 2.23 4.29
N THR A 3 -15.76 1.53 3.23
CA THR A 3 -16.30 1.68 1.86
C THR A 3 -17.22 0.50 1.54
N LYS A 4 -18.09 0.67 0.54
CA LYS A 4 -19.07 -0.37 0.17
C LYS A 4 -18.42 -1.66 -0.36
N LEU A 5 -17.30 -1.55 -1.08
CA LEU A 5 -16.72 -2.67 -1.83
C LEU A 5 -15.21 -2.88 -1.61
N CYS A 6 -14.49 -1.90 -1.07
CA CYS A 6 -13.02 -1.91 -0.99
C CYS A 6 -12.51 -1.98 0.46
N GLY A 7 -13.37 -2.39 1.41
CA GLY A 7 -12.98 -2.44 2.82
C GLY A 7 -12.75 -1.04 3.39
N TRP A 8 -11.64 -0.84 4.09
CA TRP A 8 -11.32 0.45 4.71
C TRP A 8 -10.78 1.45 3.69
N GLY A 9 -11.03 2.73 3.93
CA GLY A 9 -10.55 3.85 3.14
C GLY A 9 -10.17 5.04 4.00
N VAL A 10 -9.41 5.96 3.41
CA VAL A 10 -9.06 7.25 3.99
C VAL A 10 -9.83 8.40 3.33
N GLU A 11 -10.06 9.46 4.09
CA GLU A 11 -10.67 10.71 3.64
C GLU A 11 -9.86 11.88 4.20
N GLY A 12 -9.80 12.99 3.46
CA GLY A 12 -9.18 14.22 3.95
C GLY A 12 -10.03 14.82 5.07
N ALA A 13 -9.41 15.10 6.23
CA ALA A 13 -10.09 15.75 7.34
C ALA A 13 -10.25 17.27 7.12
N GLU A 14 -9.52 17.82 6.15
CA GLU A 14 -9.50 19.23 5.78
C GLU A 14 -9.34 19.40 4.27
N SER A 15 -9.47 20.64 3.79
CA SER A 15 -9.19 20.99 2.41
C SER A 15 -7.71 20.82 2.10
N ILE A 16 -7.40 20.09 1.03
CA ILE A 16 -6.03 19.80 0.57
C ILE A 16 -5.85 20.47 -0.79
N ASN A 17 -4.80 21.25 -0.96
CA ASN A 17 -4.51 21.91 -2.23
C ASN A 17 -3.78 20.95 -3.18
N LYS A 18 -3.78 21.31 -4.46
CA LYS A 18 -2.99 20.59 -5.46
C LYS A 18 -1.50 20.67 -5.08
N GLU A 19 -0.79 19.55 -5.20
CA GLU A 19 0.63 19.36 -4.85
C GLU A 19 0.94 19.35 -3.34
N ASP A 20 -0.07 19.44 -2.45
CA ASP A 20 0.16 19.28 -1.02
C ASP A 20 0.60 17.84 -0.72
N PHE A 21 1.60 17.71 0.14
CA PHE A 21 2.02 16.40 0.65
C PHE A 21 0.90 15.79 1.51
N ILE A 22 0.56 14.53 1.22
CA ILE A 22 -0.50 13.81 1.93
C ILE A 22 0.08 12.95 3.06
N VAL A 23 0.84 11.91 2.69
CA VAL A 23 1.37 10.92 3.62
C VAL A 23 2.46 10.10 2.93
N GLU A 24 3.46 9.67 3.70
CA GLU A 24 4.45 8.71 3.23
C GLU A 24 3.88 7.28 3.30
N TYR A 25 4.15 6.48 2.26
CA TYR A 25 3.82 5.06 2.26
C TYR A 25 4.83 4.26 3.09
N ILE A 26 4.57 4.14 4.40
CA ILE A 26 5.48 3.48 5.35
C ILE A 26 5.12 2.01 5.53
N GLY A 27 6.14 1.16 5.51
CA GLY A 27 6.03 -0.26 5.85
C GLY A 27 7.39 -0.93 6.04
N GLU A 28 7.44 -2.25 6.05
CA GLU A 28 8.71 -2.97 6.09
C GLU A 28 9.39 -2.94 4.70
N GLY A 29 10.57 -2.33 4.60
CA GLY A 29 11.37 -2.39 3.38
C GLY A 29 11.96 -3.80 3.15
N LYS A 30 11.74 -4.37 1.97
CA LYS A 30 12.26 -5.68 1.56
C LYS A 30 13.11 -5.53 0.30
N ALA A 31 14.38 -5.93 0.38
CA ALA A 31 15.26 -6.03 -0.77
C ALA A 31 15.03 -7.35 -1.51
N LYS A 32 14.99 -7.31 -2.84
CA LYS A 32 14.60 -8.45 -3.69
C LYS A 32 15.53 -9.67 -3.61
N LEU A 33 16.83 -9.47 -3.36
CA LEU A 33 17.78 -10.56 -3.15
C LEU A 33 17.39 -11.50 -1.99
N ILE A 34 16.57 -11.01 -1.05
CA ILE A 34 15.99 -11.78 0.06
C ILE A 34 14.48 -12.02 -0.18
N GLY A 35 13.89 -11.25 -1.11
CA GLY A 35 12.46 -10.97 -1.20
C GLY A 35 11.64 -11.84 -2.13
N ASP A 36 12.15 -12.35 -3.27
CA ASP A 36 11.27 -13.01 -4.26
C ASP A 36 10.62 -14.29 -3.70
N ALA A 37 11.41 -15.21 -3.11
CA ALA A 37 10.87 -16.43 -2.52
C ALA A 37 9.98 -16.16 -1.29
N GLN A 38 10.32 -15.17 -0.46
CA GLN A 38 9.52 -14.81 0.72
C GLN A 38 8.22 -14.09 0.34
N CYS A 39 8.27 -13.21 -0.67
CA CYS A 39 7.12 -12.49 -1.19
C CYS A 39 6.16 -13.46 -1.89
N GLU A 40 6.67 -14.36 -2.74
CA GLU A 40 5.86 -15.43 -3.33
C GLU A 40 5.22 -16.33 -2.28
N GLN A 41 5.99 -16.80 -1.29
CA GLN A 41 5.45 -17.63 -0.21
C GLN A 41 4.37 -16.86 0.57
N ARG A 42 4.61 -15.59 0.88
CA ARG A 42 3.63 -14.72 1.54
C ARG A 42 2.35 -14.56 0.73
N LEU A 43 2.46 -14.29 -0.58
CA LEU A 43 1.30 -14.20 -1.48
C LEU A 43 0.52 -15.52 -1.52
N ARG A 44 1.21 -16.67 -1.54
CA ARG A 44 0.59 -18.00 -1.48
C ARG A 44 -0.13 -18.23 -0.15
N ASP A 45 0.49 -17.88 0.97
CA ASP A 45 -0.09 -18.03 2.31
C ASP A 45 -1.31 -17.10 2.49
N MET A 46 -1.21 -15.86 2.02
CA MET A 46 -2.31 -14.89 2.03
C MET A 46 -3.49 -15.39 1.21
N LYS A 47 -3.22 -15.93 0.01
CA LYS A 47 -4.24 -16.54 -0.84
C LYS A 47 -4.91 -17.75 -0.16
N HIS A 48 -4.15 -18.63 0.47
CA HIS A 48 -4.69 -19.77 1.23
C HIS A 48 -5.55 -19.33 2.42
N LYS A 49 -5.16 -18.24 3.09
CA LYS A 49 -5.93 -17.64 4.20
C LYS A 49 -7.13 -16.82 3.74
N GLY A 50 -7.37 -16.70 2.43
CA GLY A 50 -8.47 -15.92 1.87
C GLY A 50 -8.33 -14.41 2.11
N MET A 51 -7.11 -13.91 2.35
CA MET A 51 -6.85 -12.48 2.49
C MET A 51 -7.10 -11.78 1.16
N LYS A 52 -7.83 -10.67 1.20
CA LYS A 52 -8.24 -9.92 0.00
C LYS A 52 -7.45 -8.63 -0.19
N ASP A 53 -6.83 -8.13 0.88
CA ASP A 53 -6.10 -6.87 0.86
C ASP A 53 -4.59 -7.14 0.78
N PHE A 54 -3.93 -6.45 -0.16
CA PHE A 54 -2.49 -6.55 -0.41
C PHE A 54 -1.87 -5.16 -0.26
N TYR A 55 -0.76 -5.08 0.46
CA TYR A 55 -0.13 -3.82 0.88
C TYR A 55 1.35 -3.75 0.47
N MET A 56 1.67 -4.34 -0.68
CA MET A 56 3.02 -4.33 -1.26
C MET A 56 3.12 -3.22 -2.30
N CYS A 57 4.12 -2.35 -2.15
CA CYS A 57 4.40 -1.25 -3.06
C CYS A 57 5.84 -1.35 -3.59
N GLU A 58 6.01 -1.64 -4.88
CA GLU A 58 7.33 -1.68 -5.51
C GLU A 58 7.81 -0.25 -5.81
N ILE A 59 8.89 0.19 -5.16
CA ILE A 59 9.46 1.53 -5.34
C ILE A 59 10.56 1.51 -6.41
N GLN A 60 11.28 0.39 -6.50
CA GLN A 60 12.33 0.12 -7.48
C GLN A 60 12.37 -1.38 -7.77
N LYS A 61 12.99 -1.77 -8.90
CA LYS A 61 13.11 -3.16 -9.38
C LYS A 61 13.48 -4.19 -8.30
N ASP A 62 14.27 -3.77 -7.30
CA ASP A 62 14.79 -4.62 -6.23
C ASP A 62 14.41 -4.15 -4.81
N PHE A 63 13.43 -3.25 -4.67
CA PHE A 63 12.99 -2.72 -3.38
C PHE A 63 11.47 -2.53 -3.31
N THR A 64 10.84 -3.26 -2.40
CA THR A 64 9.41 -3.22 -2.14
C THR A 64 9.15 -2.83 -0.68
N ILE A 65 8.14 -2.00 -0.45
CA ILE A 65 7.63 -1.69 0.89
C ILE A 65 6.40 -2.59 1.14
N ASP A 66 6.42 -3.36 2.23
CA ASP A 66 5.32 -4.22 2.67
C ASP A 66 4.66 -3.64 3.93
N ALA A 67 3.48 -3.05 3.77
CA ALA A 67 2.69 -2.46 4.86
C ALA A 67 1.63 -3.42 5.46
N THR A 68 1.78 -4.74 5.23
CA THR A 68 0.81 -5.75 5.70
C THR A 68 0.73 -5.80 7.22
N PHE A 69 1.88 -5.85 7.90
CA PHE A 69 1.96 -6.00 9.37
C PHE A 69 2.41 -4.73 10.09
N LYS A 70 3.21 -3.89 9.45
CA LYS A 70 3.71 -2.61 9.99
C LYS A 70 3.54 -1.55 8.94
N GLY A 71 2.93 -0.42 9.31
CA GLY A 71 2.73 0.71 8.42
C GLY A 71 1.91 1.81 9.08
N ASN A 72 1.42 2.76 8.30
CA ASN A 72 0.56 3.86 8.77
C ASN A 72 -0.77 3.89 8.00
N ALA A 73 -1.52 4.99 8.10
CA ALA A 73 -2.82 5.16 7.44
C ALA A 73 -2.76 5.06 5.90
N SER A 74 -1.60 5.27 5.27
CA SER A 74 -1.42 5.19 3.82
C SER A 74 -1.79 3.82 3.24
N ARG A 75 -1.69 2.74 4.04
CA ARG A 75 -2.08 1.39 3.61
C ARG A 75 -3.55 1.28 3.24
N PHE A 76 -4.40 2.21 3.69
CA PHE A 76 -5.83 2.24 3.39
C PHE A 76 -6.18 3.19 2.23
N LEU A 77 -5.20 3.73 1.51
CA LEU A 77 -5.42 4.41 0.24
C LEU A 77 -5.88 3.38 -0.80
N ASN A 78 -7.07 3.58 -1.35
CA ASN A 78 -7.65 2.68 -2.34
C ASN A 78 -7.23 3.04 -3.76
N HIS A 79 -7.25 2.05 -4.65
CA HIS A 79 -7.12 2.25 -6.09
C HIS A 79 -8.37 2.95 -6.67
N SER A 80 -8.17 3.83 -7.64
CA SER A 80 -9.21 4.41 -8.48
C SER A 80 -8.69 4.57 -9.91
N CYS A 81 -9.54 4.32 -10.91
CA CYS A 81 -9.22 4.61 -12.31
C CYS A 81 -9.20 6.12 -12.62
N ASN A 82 -9.81 6.93 -11.75
CA ASN A 82 -9.74 8.40 -11.79
C ASN A 82 -9.27 8.89 -10.41
N PRO A 83 -7.96 8.79 -10.10
CA PRO A 83 -7.42 9.09 -8.79
C PRO A 83 -7.35 10.61 -8.54
N ASN A 84 -7.29 10.98 -7.26
CA ASN A 84 -7.08 12.37 -6.81
C ASN A 84 -5.71 12.58 -6.13
N CYS A 85 -4.91 11.52 -5.99
CA CYS A 85 -3.55 11.54 -5.43
C CYS A 85 -2.63 10.71 -6.34
N VAL A 86 -1.32 11.00 -6.28
CA VAL A 86 -0.28 10.26 -6.99
C VAL A 86 0.77 9.77 -6.00
N LEU A 87 1.36 8.61 -6.27
CA LEU A 87 2.53 8.12 -5.55
C LEU A 87 3.78 8.71 -6.23
N GLU A 88 4.54 9.52 -5.49
CA GLU A 88 5.79 10.11 -5.97
C GLU A 88 6.99 9.55 -5.21
N LYS A 89 8.07 9.33 -5.94
CA LYS A 89 9.36 8.90 -5.38
C LYS A 89 10.25 10.14 -5.24
N TRP A 90 10.72 10.38 -4.02
CA TRP A 90 11.58 11.49 -3.64
C TRP A 90 13.02 11.01 -3.41
#